data_AF-A0A3D1VIE7-F1
#
_entry.id   AF-A0A3D1VIE7-F1
#
_cell.length_a   1.000
_cell.length_b   1.000
_cell.length_c   1.000
_cell.angle_alpha   90.00
_cell.angle_beta   90.00
_cell.angle_gamma   90.00
#
_symmetry.space_group_name_H-M   'P 1'
#
loop_
_entity.id
_entity.type
_entity.pdbx_description
1 polymer ?
#
loop_
_entity_poly.entity_id
_entity_poly.type
_entity_poly.pdbx_seq_one_letter_code
_entity_poly.pdbx_strand_id
1 'polypeptide(L)'
;MDYTAVDSQAKALMEVKSGTADGCVVDYVCSIGMIGEGTDYADLTVVKNLSFADEQYGIAFRKGSSATVARVNAAIKTLLDNGTLATIASKYKLSEQLITAVDTTATYDENATDAEWEYLQEKGELIIGITLFAPMNYKDNNNELTGFETEFSKAVCEILGLQYKFQEITWSAKETELSAKNIDCIWNGMTINEERATNMAISVPYLANKQVLVVKSGNEGKYSAK
;
A
#
# COMPACT_ATOMS: atom_id res chain seq x y z
N MET A 1 -6.61 20.79 21.28
CA MET A 1 -7.06 20.25 19.99
C MET A 1 -7.88 19.04 20.34
N ASP A 2 -9.16 19.05 19.97
CA ASP A 2 -10.04 17.89 20.18
C ASP A 2 -9.83 16.92 19.01
N TYR A 3 -9.93 15.62 19.25
CA TYR A 3 -9.76 14.61 18.20
C TYR A 3 -10.49 13.31 18.52
N THR A 4 -11.06 12.70 17.49
CA THR A 4 -11.69 11.37 17.56
C THR A 4 -10.79 10.38 16.83
N ALA A 5 -10.23 9.41 17.56
CA ALA A 5 -9.50 8.31 16.95
C ALA A 5 -10.48 7.29 16.33
N VAL A 6 -10.20 6.88 15.10
CA VAL A 6 -10.94 5.85 14.36
C VAL A 6 -9.97 4.80 13.83
N ASP A 7 -10.47 3.58 13.62
CA ASP A 7 -9.65 2.42 13.20
C ASP A 7 -9.45 2.29 11.68
N SER A 8 -10.07 3.16 10.88
CA SER A 8 -10.12 3.02 9.43
C SER A 8 -10.40 4.35 8.72
N GLN A 9 -9.81 4.47 7.53
CA GLN A 9 -9.85 5.67 6.68
C GLN A 9 -11.28 5.99 6.20
N ALA A 10 -12.09 4.95 5.93
CA ALA A 10 -13.52 5.12 5.62
C ALA A 10 -14.32 5.72 6.78
N LYS A 11 -14.04 5.32 8.03
CA LYS A 11 -14.67 5.94 9.20
C LYS A 11 -14.22 7.38 9.37
N ALA A 12 -12.93 7.68 9.14
CA ALA A 12 -12.41 9.06 9.19
C ALA A 12 -13.14 9.99 8.22
N LEU A 13 -13.37 9.55 6.97
CA LEU A 13 -14.17 10.29 5.99
C LEU A 13 -15.65 10.38 6.39
N MET A 14 -16.20 9.33 7.02
CA MET A 14 -17.59 9.31 7.48
C MET A 14 -17.86 10.31 8.61
N GLU A 15 -16.93 10.50 9.55
CA GLU A 15 -17.04 11.54 10.60
C GLU A 15 -17.08 12.96 9.99
N VAL A 16 -16.31 13.21 8.92
CA VAL A 16 -16.38 14.49 8.21
C VAL A 16 -17.69 14.61 7.45
N LYS A 17 -18.13 13.57 6.74
CA LYS A 17 -19.39 13.55 5.98
C LYS A 17 -20.62 13.77 6.87
N SER A 18 -20.70 13.09 8.02
CA SER A 18 -21.77 13.28 9.01
C SER A 18 -21.75 14.68 9.66
N GLY A 19 -20.57 15.30 9.73
CA GLY A 19 -20.34 16.55 10.45
C GLY A 19 -20.05 16.37 11.94
N THR A 20 -19.67 15.17 12.38
CA THR A 20 -19.13 14.93 13.72
C THR A 20 -17.66 15.35 13.85
N ALA A 21 -16.95 15.51 12.72
CA ALA A 21 -15.64 16.15 12.65
C ALA A 21 -15.62 17.24 11.56
N ASP A 22 -14.85 18.32 11.76
CA ASP A 22 -14.66 19.38 10.75
C ASP A 22 -13.76 18.94 9.58
N GLY A 23 -12.88 17.97 9.82
CA GLY A 23 -11.93 17.42 8.86
C GLY A 23 -11.21 16.20 9.44
N CYS A 24 -10.56 15.41 8.59
CA CYS A 24 -9.82 14.22 8.97
C CYS A 24 -8.47 14.13 8.24
N VAL A 25 -7.49 13.50 8.87
CA VAL A 25 -6.19 13.22 8.25
C VAL A 25 -6.22 11.80 7.68
N VAL A 26 -5.90 11.66 6.40
CA VAL A 26 -5.94 10.40 5.65
C VAL A 26 -4.75 10.27 4.71
N ASP A 27 -4.50 9.06 4.21
CA ASP A 27 -3.51 8.82 3.16
C ASP A 27 -3.93 9.47 1.84
N TYR A 28 -3.01 10.19 1.20
CA TYR A 28 -3.28 10.86 -0.06
C TYR A 28 -3.70 9.88 -1.16
N VAL A 29 -3.00 8.75 -1.30
CA VAL A 29 -3.31 7.74 -2.33
C VAL A 29 -4.72 7.17 -2.21
N CYS A 30 -5.31 7.20 -1.02
CA CYS A 30 -6.66 6.70 -0.79
C CYS A 30 -7.72 7.80 -0.87
N SER A 31 -7.37 9.07 -0.63
CA SER A 31 -8.23 10.18 -1.06
C SER A 31 -8.51 10.10 -2.58
N ILE A 32 -7.52 9.73 -3.41
CA ILE A 32 -7.69 9.59 -4.88
C ILE A 32 -8.80 8.59 -5.27
N GLY A 33 -8.95 7.50 -4.50
CA GLY A 33 -9.95 6.46 -4.75
C GLY A 33 -11.26 6.63 -3.99
N MET A 34 -11.27 7.36 -2.87
CA MET A 34 -12.40 7.39 -1.93
C MET A 34 -13.24 8.66 -1.99
N ILE A 35 -12.71 9.81 -2.42
CA ILE A 35 -13.46 11.09 -2.42
C ILE A 35 -13.70 11.65 -3.84
N GLY A 36 -14.62 12.61 -3.93
CA GLY A 36 -14.96 13.29 -5.19
C GLY A 36 -16.08 12.61 -5.99
N GLU A 37 -16.34 13.15 -7.18
CA GLU A 37 -17.51 12.80 -7.99
C GLU A 37 -17.60 11.29 -8.29
N GLY A 38 -18.79 10.71 -8.09
CA GLY A 38 -19.05 9.28 -8.27
C GLY A 38 -18.72 8.41 -7.05
N THR A 39 -18.22 8.97 -5.95
CA THR A 39 -18.01 8.26 -4.67
C THR A 39 -19.09 8.60 -3.63
N ASP A 40 -19.17 7.82 -2.56
CA ASP A 40 -19.97 8.15 -1.38
C ASP A 40 -19.53 9.46 -0.69
N TYR A 41 -18.35 9.98 -1.00
CA TYR A 41 -17.76 11.16 -0.37
C TYR A 41 -17.55 12.29 -1.40
N ALA A 42 -18.51 12.43 -2.32
CA ALA A 42 -18.47 13.44 -3.38
C ALA A 42 -18.51 14.90 -2.90
N ASP A 43 -18.93 15.15 -1.66
CA ASP A 43 -18.86 16.46 -1.02
C ASP A 43 -17.54 16.73 -0.29
N LEU A 44 -16.60 15.77 -0.24
CA LEU A 44 -15.30 15.92 0.43
C LEU A 44 -14.16 16.26 -0.55
N THR A 45 -13.15 16.97 -0.05
CA THR A 45 -12.01 17.48 -0.82
C THR A 45 -10.72 17.54 0.00
N VAL A 46 -9.56 17.43 -0.66
CA VAL A 46 -8.22 17.56 -0.05
C VAL A 46 -7.79 19.01 0.02
N VAL A 47 -7.30 19.45 1.18
CA VAL A 47 -6.65 20.76 1.36
C VAL A 47 -5.25 20.74 0.71
N LYS A 48 -5.19 21.13 -0.57
CA LYS A 48 -4.02 20.96 -1.46
C LYS A 48 -2.69 21.51 -0.92
N ASN A 49 -2.74 22.58 -0.11
CA ASN A 49 -1.56 23.25 0.47
C ASN A 49 -1.28 22.81 1.92
N LEU A 50 -1.87 21.70 2.37
CA LEU A 50 -1.66 21.12 3.69
C LEU A 50 -1.52 19.59 3.58
N SER A 51 -0.31 19.16 3.21
CA SER A 51 0.14 17.77 3.39
C SER A 51 1.20 17.69 4.48
N PHE A 52 1.30 16.52 5.10
CA PHE A 52 2.31 16.23 6.11
C PHE A 52 3.56 15.61 5.44
N ALA A 53 4.38 14.89 6.21
CA ALA A 53 5.62 14.29 5.72
C ALA A 53 5.39 13.39 4.48
N ASP A 54 6.35 13.44 3.55
CA ASP A 54 6.37 12.53 2.41
C ASP A 54 6.68 11.10 2.90
N GLU A 55 5.99 10.16 2.29
CA GLU A 55 6.02 8.74 2.61
C GLU A 55 6.26 7.92 1.33
N GLN A 56 6.76 6.70 1.50
CA GLN A 56 6.87 5.74 0.40
C GLN A 56 6.39 4.39 0.88
N TYR A 57 5.72 3.63 0.03
CA TYR A 57 5.25 2.28 0.35
C TYR A 57 6.20 1.21 -0.20
N GLY A 58 6.45 0.19 0.61
CA GLY A 58 7.24 -1.00 0.29
C GLY A 58 6.52 -2.28 0.73
N ILE A 59 7.02 -3.43 0.31
CA ILE A 59 6.49 -4.75 0.64
C ILE A 59 7.36 -5.31 1.77
N ALA A 60 6.77 -5.61 2.92
CA ALA A 60 7.52 -6.07 4.08
C ALA A 60 7.46 -7.60 4.24
N PHE A 61 8.64 -8.20 4.31
CA PHE A 61 8.88 -9.62 4.60
C PHE A 61 9.54 -9.76 5.98
N ARG A 62 9.66 -11.01 6.45
CA ARG A 62 10.40 -11.34 7.67
C ARG A 62 11.85 -10.83 7.63
N LYS A 63 12.42 -10.55 8.79
CA LYS A 63 13.83 -10.15 8.90
C LYS A 63 14.73 -11.28 8.42
N GLY A 64 15.73 -10.95 7.60
CA GLY A 64 16.66 -11.92 7.00
C GLY A 64 16.26 -12.40 5.60
N SER A 65 15.08 -12.05 5.10
CA SER A 65 14.58 -12.42 3.76
C SER A 65 15.16 -11.55 2.62
N SER A 66 16.48 -11.29 2.63
CA SER A 66 17.12 -10.36 1.69
C SER A 66 17.19 -10.89 0.25
N ALA A 67 17.38 -12.19 0.04
CA ALA A 67 17.38 -12.81 -1.28
C ALA A 67 15.95 -13.01 -1.82
N THR A 68 14.97 -13.22 -0.94
CA THR A 68 13.53 -13.15 -1.27
C THR A 68 13.16 -11.74 -1.75
N VAL A 69 13.51 -10.71 -0.97
CA VAL A 69 13.26 -9.31 -1.33
C VAL A 69 13.98 -8.91 -2.62
N ALA A 70 15.20 -9.38 -2.87
CA ALA A 70 15.91 -9.13 -4.12
C ALA A 70 15.15 -9.69 -5.35
N ARG A 71 14.54 -10.87 -5.25
CA ARG A 71 13.68 -11.43 -6.30
C ARG A 71 12.39 -10.65 -6.51
N VAL A 72 11.75 -10.22 -5.42
CA VAL A 72 10.58 -9.33 -5.49
C VAL A 72 10.95 -8.03 -6.19
N ASN A 73 12.06 -7.39 -5.82
CA ASN A 73 12.56 -6.18 -6.48
C ASN A 73 12.84 -6.40 -7.98
N ALA A 74 13.41 -7.55 -8.37
CA ALA A 74 13.61 -7.90 -9.78
C ALA A 74 12.29 -8.09 -10.54
N ALA A 75 11.26 -8.68 -9.91
CA ALA A 75 9.92 -8.77 -10.48
C ALA A 75 9.25 -7.40 -10.62
N ILE A 76 9.35 -6.52 -9.61
CA ILE A 76 8.89 -5.12 -9.68
C ILE A 76 9.56 -4.40 -10.86
N LYS A 77 10.89 -4.51 -10.99
CA LYS A 77 11.63 -3.91 -12.10
C LYS A 77 11.13 -4.43 -13.46
N THR A 78 10.89 -5.73 -13.58
CA THR A 78 10.36 -6.35 -14.80
C THR A 78 8.98 -5.79 -15.18
N LEU A 79 8.09 -5.60 -14.19
CA LEU A 79 6.76 -5.00 -14.40
C LEU A 79 6.79 -3.50 -14.71
N LEU A 80 7.84 -2.79 -14.28
CA LEU A 80 8.09 -1.40 -14.68
C LEU A 80 8.62 -1.33 -16.10
N ASP A 81 9.67 -2.10 -16.42
CA ASP A 81 10.33 -2.16 -17.73
C ASP A 81 9.34 -2.53 -18.85
N ASN A 82 8.43 -3.47 -18.60
CA ASN A 82 7.45 -3.92 -19.59
C ASN A 82 6.14 -3.10 -19.60
N GLY A 83 6.00 -2.09 -18.73
CA GLY A 83 4.83 -1.21 -18.66
C GLY A 83 3.58 -1.80 -17.99
N THR A 84 3.62 -3.04 -17.49
CA THR A 84 2.48 -3.65 -16.78
C THR A 84 2.12 -2.86 -15.52
N LEU A 85 3.11 -2.49 -14.68
CA LEU A 85 2.83 -1.75 -13.45
C LEU A 85 2.34 -0.32 -13.72
N ALA A 86 2.78 0.32 -14.81
CA ALA A 86 2.26 1.61 -15.25
C ALA A 86 0.78 1.51 -15.68
N THR A 87 0.41 0.40 -16.33
CA THR A 87 -0.98 0.11 -16.74
C THR A 87 -1.88 -0.12 -15.52
N ILE A 88 -1.41 -0.91 -14.55
CA ILE A 88 -2.13 -1.14 -13.28
C ILE A 88 -2.27 0.19 -12.50
N ALA A 89 -1.19 0.98 -12.37
CA ALA A 89 -1.25 2.30 -11.71
C ALA A 89 -2.25 3.24 -12.39
N SER A 90 -2.28 3.28 -13.73
CA SER A 90 -3.22 4.11 -14.50
C SER A 90 -4.68 3.73 -14.27
N LYS A 91 -4.99 2.43 -14.23
CA LYS A 91 -6.34 1.91 -13.91
C LYS A 91 -6.86 2.43 -12.56
N TYR A 92 -5.98 2.61 -11.59
CA TYR A 92 -6.31 3.08 -10.24
C TYR A 92 -6.05 4.59 -10.01
N LYS A 93 -5.74 5.35 -11.07
CA LYS A 93 -5.40 6.80 -11.03
C LYS A 93 -4.13 7.14 -10.21
N LEU A 94 -3.21 6.19 -10.06
CA LEU A 94 -1.99 6.30 -9.25
C LEU A 94 -0.72 6.58 -10.07
N SER A 95 -0.85 6.88 -11.38
CA SER A 95 0.31 7.08 -12.27
C SER A 95 1.25 8.20 -11.83
N GLU A 96 0.75 9.23 -11.15
CA GLU A 96 1.57 10.33 -10.60
C GLU A 96 2.31 9.94 -9.30
N GLN A 97 1.89 8.86 -8.63
CA GLN A 97 2.48 8.37 -7.40
C GLN A 97 3.38 7.15 -7.64
N LEU A 98 3.32 6.51 -8.81
CA LEU A 98 4.14 5.36 -9.15
C LEU A 98 5.63 5.71 -9.17
N ILE A 99 6.42 5.04 -8.32
CA ILE A 99 7.87 5.21 -8.28
C ILE A 99 8.48 4.29 -9.35
N THR A 100 8.99 4.90 -10.42
CA THR A 100 9.60 4.20 -11.55
C THR A 100 11.12 4.10 -11.45
N ALA A 101 11.75 4.94 -10.63
CA ALA A 101 13.18 4.92 -10.36
C ALA A 101 13.51 3.88 -9.27
N VAL A 102 13.57 2.61 -9.66
CA VAL A 102 14.10 1.53 -8.80
C VAL A 102 15.62 1.63 -8.77
N ASP A 103 16.21 1.73 -7.58
CA ASP A 103 17.66 1.63 -7.41
C ASP A 103 18.13 0.19 -7.65
N THR A 104 18.78 -0.03 -8.79
CA THR A 104 19.35 -1.33 -9.20
C THR A 104 20.86 -1.42 -8.96
N THR A 105 21.43 -0.59 -8.08
CA THR A 105 22.87 -0.67 -7.74
C THR A 105 23.21 -1.91 -6.90
N ALA A 106 22.23 -2.53 -6.26
CA ALA A 106 22.37 -3.84 -5.64
C ALA A 106 22.46 -4.95 -6.71
N THR A 107 23.57 -5.69 -6.72
CA THR A 107 23.78 -6.82 -7.64
C THR A 107 22.76 -7.92 -7.36
N TYR A 108 21.79 -8.12 -8.26
CA TYR A 108 20.89 -9.27 -8.22
C TYR A 108 21.66 -10.53 -8.64
N ASP A 109 21.82 -11.47 -7.72
CA ASP A 109 22.28 -12.83 -8.00
C ASP A 109 21.07 -13.76 -7.97
N GLU A 110 20.73 -14.33 -9.13
CA GLU A 110 19.63 -15.28 -9.30
C GLU A 110 19.81 -16.58 -8.50
N ASN A 111 21.05 -16.90 -8.09
CA ASN A 111 21.43 -18.09 -7.32
C ASN A 111 21.46 -17.84 -5.81
N ALA A 112 21.52 -16.58 -5.37
CA ALA A 112 21.53 -16.25 -3.94
C ALA A 112 20.22 -16.68 -3.30
N THR A 113 20.25 -17.35 -2.15
CA THR A 113 19.06 -17.90 -1.48
C THR A 113 19.00 -17.47 -0.02
N ASP A 114 17.81 -17.53 0.56
CA ASP A 114 17.58 -17.44 2.00
C ASP A 114 16.47 -18.43 2.41
N ALA A 115 16.36 -18.68 3.71
CA ALA A 115 15.41 -19.65 4.26
C ALA A 115 13.93 -19.27 4.01
N GLU A 116 13.65 -18.01 3.64
CA GLU A 116 12.30 -17.59 3.25
C GLU A 116 12.02 -17.95 1.80
N TRP A 117 13.00 -17.78 0.90
CA TRP A 117 12.86 -18.16 -0.50
C TRP A 117 12.74 -19.67 -0.67
N GLU A 118 13.57 -20.45 0.03
CA GLU A 118 13.50 -21.91 0.06
C GLU A 118 12.12 -22.41 0.52
N TYR A 119 11.60 -21.81 1.60
CA TYR A 119 10.25 -22.09 2.11
C TYR A 119 9.16 -21.78 1.08
N LEU A 120 9.24 -20.62 0.39
CA LEU A 120 8.28 -20.24 -0.64
C LEU A 120 8.36 -21.15 -1.88
N GLN A 121 9.56 -21.59 -2.27
CA GLN A 121 9.74 -22.53 -3.38
C GLN A 121 9.19 -23.94 -3.06
N GLU A 122 9.41 -24.45 -1.85
CA GLU A 122 8.85 -25.74 -1.42
C GLU A 122 7.31 -25.70 -1.35
N LYS A 123 6.77 -24.59 -0.84
CA LYS A 123 5.32 -24.37 -0.68
C LYS A 123 4.60 -24.07 -1.99
N GLY A 124 5.24 -23.36 -2.92
CA GLY A 124 4.66 -22.92 -4.19
C GLY A 124 3.57 -21.83 -4.06
N GLU A 125 3.38 -21.23 -2.89
CA GLU A 125 2.35 -20.23 -2.59
C GLU A 125 2.90 -19.10 -1.71
N LEU A 126 2.63 -17.85 -2.08
CA LEU A 126 2.85 -16.65 -1.25
C LEU A 126 1.53 -16.23 -0.58
N ILE A 127 1.49 -16.23 0.75
CA ILE A 127 0.35 -15.69 1.51
C ILE A 127 0.58 -14.19 1.75
N ILE A 128 -0.30 -13.35 1.20
CA ILE A 128 -0.19 -11.90 1.22
C ILE A 128 -1.16 -11.34 2.25
N GLY A 129 -0.62 -10.72 3.31
CA GLY A 129 -1.40 -10.05 4.36
C GLY A 129 -1.89 -8.69 3.91
N ILE A 130 -3.20 -8.48 3.96
CA ILE A 130 -3.88 -7.26 3.52
C ILE A 130 -4.92 -6.74 4.51
N THR A 131 -5.27 -5.46 4.41
CA THR A 131 -6.49 -4.88 4.99
C THR A 131 -7.29 -4.19 3.89
N LEU A 132 -8.60 -3.96 4.09
CA LEU A 132 -9.45 -3.36 3.05
C LEU A 132 -9.34 -1.84 3.05
N PHE A 133 -8.69 -1.32 2.01
CA PHE A 133 -8.21 0.04 1.86
C PHE A 133 -8.21 0.42 0.36
N ALA A 134 -9.19 1.22 -0.10
CA ALA A 134 -9.33 1.58 -1.51
C ALA A 134 -8.49 2.82 -1.86
N PRO A 135 -7.75 2.86 -2.99
CA PRO A 135 -7.77 1.91 -4.11
C PRO A 135 -6.70 0.81 -4.05
N MET A 136 -6.05 0.59 -2.90
CA MET A 136 -4.94 -0.36 -2.74
C MET A 136 -5.37 -1.84 -2.80
N ASN A 137 -6.10 -2.31 -1.79
CA ASN A 137 -6.75 -3.63 -1.75
C ASN A 137 -8.19 -3.39 -1.27
N TYR A 138 -9.21 -3.62 -2.10
CA TYR A 138 -10.59 -3.39 -1.69
C TYR A 138 -11.53 -4.36 -2.39
N LYS A 139 -12.78 -4.42 -1.94
CA LYS A 139 -13.82 -5.24 -2.59
C LYS A 139 -14.62 -4.36 -3.53
N ASP A 140 -14.82 -4.83 -4.77
CA ASP A 140 -15.64 -4.14 -5.76
C ASP A 140 -17.15 -4.29 -5.46
N ASN A 141 -18.00 -3.79 -6.36
CA ASN A 141 -19.46 -3.90 -6.24
C ASN A 141 -19.98 -5.36 -6.28
N ASN A 142 -19.18 -6.32 -6.75
CA ASN A 142 -19.48 -7.75 -6.74
C ASN A 142 -18.92 -8.46 -5.48
N ASN A 143 -18.34 -7.69 -4.55
CA ASN A 143 -17.63 -8.18 -3.37
C ASN A 143 -16.33 -8.98 -3.71
N GLU A 144 -15.79 -8.80 -4.92
CA GLU A 144 -14.53 -9.42 -5.36
C GLU A 144 -13.31 -8.56 -4.97
N LEU A 145 -12.23 -9.21 -4.52
CA LEU A 145 -11.02 -8.49 -4.14
C LEU A 145 -10.28 -7.96 -5.38
N THR A 146 -10.13 -6.64 -5.40
CA THR A 146 -9.53 -5.83 -6.47
C THR A 146 -8.59 -4.76 -5.88
N GLY A 147 -8.06 -3.87 -6.70
CA GLY A 147 -7.18 -2.76 -6.30
C GLY A 147 -5.75 -2.85 -6.84
N PHE A 148 -5.03 -1.73 -6.72
CA PHE A 148 -3.67 -1.57 -7.21
C PHE A 148 -2.72 -2.64 -6.69
N GLU A 149 -2.65 -2.82 -5.37
CA GLU A 149 -1.78 -3.81 -4.72
C GLU A 149 -2.29 -5.24 -4.96
N THR A 150 -3.60 -5.43 -5.12
CA THR A 150 -4.20 -6.73 -5.47
C THR A 150 -3.80 -7.20 -6.87
N GLU A 151 -3.77 -6.32 -7.88
CA GLU A 151 -3.33 -6.67 -9.24
C GLU A 151 -1.81 -6.73 -9.36
N PHE A 152 -1.11 -5.81 -8.72
CA PHE A 152 0.35 -5.77 -8.69
C PHE A 152 0.95 -7.04 -8.04
N SER A 153 0.41 -7.46 -6.89
CA SER A 153 0.88 -8.68 -6.21
C SER A 153 0.63 -9.95 -7.02
N LYS A 154 -0.50 -10.07 -7.73
CA LYS A 154 -0.75 -11.16 -8.69
C LYS A 154 0.30 -11.19 -9.79
N ALA A 155 0.59 -10.05 -10.41
CA ALA A 155 1.58 -9.93 -11.48
C ALA A 155 3.01 -10.25 -11.02
N VAL A 156 3.38 -9.91 -9.79
CA VAL A 156 4.66 -10.32 -9.20
C VAL A 156 4.70 -11.83 -8.93
N CYS A 157 3.62 -12.42 -8.39
CA CYS A 157 3.55 -13.86 -8.16
C CYS A 157 3.65 -14.66 -9.46
N GLU A 158 3.07 -14.17 -10.56
CA GLU A 158 3.20 -14.75 -11.91
C GLU A 158 4.66 -14.79 -12.38
N ILE A 159 5.42 -13.70 -12.21
CA ILE A 159 6.86 -13.65 -12.53
C ILE A 159 7.67 -14.61 -11.63
N LEU A 160 7.33 -14.70 -10.35
CA LEU A 160 8.03 -15.56 -9.38
C LEU A 160 7.64 -17.05 -9.51
N GLY A 161 6.64 -17.39 -10.33
CA GLY A 161 6.14 -18.76 -10.47
C GLY A 161 5.38 -19.27 -9.24
N LEU A 162 4.88 -18.38 -8.39
CA LEU A 162 4.17 -18.71 -7.15
C LEU A 162 2.65 -18.56 -7.32
N GLN A 163 1.87 -19.43 -6.67
CA GLN A 163 0.47 -19.13 -6.40
C GLN A 163 0.36 -17.99 -5.40
N TYR A 164 -0.74 -17.26 -5.43
CA TYR A 164 -1.02 -16.17 -4.48
C TYR A 164 -2.25 -16.50 -3.64
N LYS A 165 -2.21 -16.13 -2.36
CA LYS A 165 -3.35 -16.22 -1.46
C LYS A 165 -3.45 -14.97 -0.60
N PHE A 166 -4.57 -14.27 -0.66
CA PHE A 166 -4.79 -13.12 0.21
C PHE A 166 -5.32 -13.55 1.58
N GLN A 167 -4.76 -12.97 2.63
CA GLN A 167 -5.26 -13.11 3.99
C GLN A 167 -5.60 -11.73 4.54
N GLU A 168 -6.89 -11.52 4.83
CA GLU A 168 -7.36 -10.32 5.52
C GLU A 168 -6.90 -10.38 6.98
N ILE A 169 -6.17 -9.36 7.43
CA ILE A 169 -5.60 -9.24 8.79
C ILE A 169 -6.09 -7.95 9.46
N THR A 170 -5.82 -7.79 10.76
CA THR A 170 -5.93 -6.46 11.40
C THR A 170 -4.57 -5.76 11.36
N TRP A 171 -4.58 -4.44 11.14
CA TRP A 171 -3.33 -3.65 11.09
C TRP A 171 -2.54 -3.70 12.41
N SER A 172 -3.20 -3.94 13.54
CA SER A 172 -2.57 -4.12 14.85
C SER A 172 -1.94 -5.51 15.06
N ALA A 173 -2.27 -6.51 14.23
CA ALA A 173 -1.73 -7.86 14.33
C ALA A 173 -0.69 -8.21 13.25
N LYS A 174 -0.52 -7.38 12.20
CA LYS A 174 0.33 -7.67 11.02
C LYS A 174 1.74 -8.19 11.35
N GLU A 175 2.43 -7.65 12.34
CA GLU A 175 3.75 -8.13 12.77
C GLU A 175 3.68 -9.53 13.38
N THR A 176 2.64 -9.83 14.16
CA THR A 176 2.39 -11.14 14.77
C THR A 176 2.02 -12.17 13.71
N GLU A 177 1.14 -11.82 12.77
CA GLU A 177 0.75 -12.68 11.64
C GLU A 177 1.97 -13.05 10.77
N LEU A 178 2.82 -12.05 10.47
CA LEU A 178 4.07 -12.23 9.71
C LEU A 178 5.09 -13.08 10.47
N SER A 179 5.21 -12.90 11.79
CA SER A 179 6.13 -13.67 12.63
C SER A 179 5.66 -15.12 12.82
N ALA A 180 4.34 -15.36 12.87
CA ALA A 180 3.73 -16.67 13.02
C ALA A 180 3.69 -17.50 11.73
N LYS A 181 4.14 -16.95 10.58
CA LYS A 181 3.97 -17.53 9.23
C LYS A 181 2.50 -17.76 8.83
N ASN A 182 1.57 -17.00 9.43
CA ASN A 182 0.19 -16.93 8.96
C ASN A 182 0.09 -16.14 7.64
N ILE A 183 0.96 -15.15 7.46
CA ILE A 183 1.23 -14.45 6.20
C ILE A 183 2.72 -14.49 5.90
N ASP A 184 3.11 -14.31 4.64
CA ASP A 184 4.51 -14.33 4.18
C ASP A 184 5.05 -12.94 3.88
N CYS A 185 4.17 -12.02 3.48
CA CYS A 185 4.47 -10.59 3.38
C CYS A 185 3.29 -9.73 3.83
N ILE A 186 3.58 -8.48 4.21
CA ILE A 186 2.61 -7.40 4.38
C ILE A 186 2.68 -6.55 3.12
N TRP A 187 1.58 -6.47 2.37
CA TRP A 187 1.50 -5.76 1.10
C TRP A 187 0.20 -4.95 1.04
N ASN A 188 0.17 -3.91 1.86
CA ASN A 188 -1.02 -3.11 2.10
C ASN A 188 -0.64 -1.68 2.52
N GLY A 189 -0.09 -0.90 1.59
CA GLY A 189 0.35 0.48 1.83
C GLY A 189 1.37 0.64 2.95
N MET A 190 2.30 -0.31 3.10
CA MET A 190 3.22 -0.35 4.23
C MET A 190 4.32 0.71 4.07
N THR A 191 4.15 1.85 4.75
CA THR A 191 5.13 2.95 4.79
C THR A 191 6.53 2.45 5.17
N ILE A 192 7.54 2.79 4.38
CA ILE A 192 8.95 2.53 4.67
C ILE A 192 9.43 3.55 5.70
N ASN A 193 10.05 3.08 6.79
CA ASN A 193 10.76 3.91 7.75
C ASN A 193 11.94 3.13 8.37
N GLU A 194 12.83 3.83 9.07
CA GLU A 194 14.07 3.25 9.64
C GLU A 194 13.79 2.11 10.64
N GLU A 195 12.75 2.24 11.47
CA GLU A 195 12.35 1.22 12.45
C GLU A 195 11.91 -0.07 11.76
N ARG A 196 11.04 0.03 10.74
CA ARG A 196 10.57 -1.10 9.94
C ARG A 196 11.73 -1.72 9.15
N ALA A 197 12.57 -0.91 8.51
CA ALA A 197 13.75 -1.40 7.77
C ALA A 197 14.79 -2.07 8.69
N THR A 198 14.83 -1.71 9.98
CA THR A 198 15.66 -2.39 10.98
C THR A 198 15.09 -3.74 11.41
N ASN A 199 13.76 -3.91 11.36
CA ASN A 199 13.04 -5.06 11.94
C ASN A 199 12.43 -6.02 10.90
N MET A 200 12.43 -5.65 9.62
CA MET A 200 11.84 -6.39 8.49
C MET A 200 12.77 -6.31 7.28
N ALA A 201 12.66 -7.25 6.34
CA ALA A 201 13.23 -7.07 5.01
C ALA A 201 12.17 -6.36 4.14
N ILE A 202 12.50 -5.22 3.52
CA ILE A 202 11.52 -4.40 2.79
C ILE A 202 11.98 -4.23 1.34
N SER A 203 11.03 -4.30 0.40
CA SER A 203 11.27 -4.02 -1.01
C SER A 203 11.78 -2.60 -1.27
N VAL A 204 12.25 -2.35 -2.48
CA VAL A 204 12.32 -0.99 -3.02
C VAL A 204 10.95 -0.31 -2.95
N PRO A 205 10.90 1.02 -2.78
CA PRO A 205 9.65 1.76 -2.79
C PRO A 205 8.99 1.69 -4.18
N TYR A 206 7.68 1.46 -4.23
CA TYR A 206 6.90 1.39 -5.47
C TYR A 206 5.83 2.48 -5.60
N LEU A 207 5.40 3.09 -4.49
CA LEU A 207 4.39 4.16 -4.50
C LEU A 207 4.79 5.28 -3.54
N ALA A 208 4.69 6.52 -3.99
CA ALA A 208 4.82 7.71 -3.16
C ALA A 208 3.47 8.02 -2.48
N ASN A 209 3.52 8.37 -1.20
CA ASN A 209 2.37 8.76 -0.40
C ASN A 209 2.70 10.00 0.44
N LYS A 210 1.68 10.55 1.10
CA LYS A 210 1.78 11.52 2.18
C LYS A 210 0.44 11.56 2.91
N GLN A 211 0.43 11.93 4.18
CA GLN A 211 -0.85 12.24 4.83
C GLN A 211 -1.39 13.59 4.31
N VAL A 212 -2.71 13.74 4.22
CA VAL A 212 -3.42 14.95 3.81
C VAL A 212 -4.63 15.24 4.69
N LEU A 213 -4.99 16.52 4.83
CA LEU A 213 -6.25 16.92 5.44
C LEU A 213 -7.39 16.85 4.39
N VAL A 214 -8.45 16.11 4.70
CA VAL A 214 -9.72 16.10 3.97
C VAL A 214 -10.80 16.83 4.77
N VAL A 215 -11.58 17.65 4.07
CA VAL A 215 -12.66 18.49 4.62
C VAL A 215 -13.89 18.45 3.71
N LYS A 216 -15.04 18.95 4.17
CA LYS A 216 -16.16 19.26 3.25
C LYS A 216 -15.78 20.37 2.26
N SER A 217 -16.24 20.24 1.03
CA SER A 217 -16.02 21.22 -0.05
C SER A 217 -16.56 22.60 0.34
N GLY A 218 -15.76 23.64 0.06
CA GLY A 218 -16.01 25.00 0.51
C GLY A 218 -15.37 25.35 1.86
N ASN A 219 -14.84 24.38 2.61
CA ASN A 219 -14.13 24.63 3.88
C ASN A 219 -12.60 24.72 3.74
N GLU A 220 -12.02 24.49 2.56
CA GLU A 220 -10.56 24.43 2.37
C GLU A 220 -9.86 25.68 2.88
N GLY A 221 -10.43 26.86 2.61
CA GLY A 221 -9.89 28.16 3.05
C GLY A 221 -9.85 28.38 4.57
N LYS A 222 -10.45 27.50 5.37
CA LYS A 222 -10.31 27.51 6.85
C LYS A 222 -8.96 26.96 7.32
N TYR A 223 -8.25 26.22 6.45
CA TYR A 223 -7.04 25.48 6.79
C TYR A 223 -5.90 25.83 5.83
N SER A 224 -4.80 26.31 6.38
CA SER A 224 -3.56 26.55 5.64
C SER A 224 -2.37 26.19 6.52
N ALA A 225 -1.27 25.78 5.90
CA ALA A 225 0.03 25.85 6.57
C ALA A 225 0.29 27.30 7.01
N LYS A 226 0.86 27.48 8.20
CA LYS A 226 1.33 28.77 8.72
C LYS A 226 2.79 28.99 8.32
#